data_AF-A0A1Y3D244-F1
#
_entry.id   AF-A0A1Y3D244-F1
#
_cell.length_a   1.000
_cell.length_b   1.000
_cell.length_c   1.000
_cell.angle_alpha   90.00
_cell.angle_beta   90.00
_cell.angle_gamma   90.00
#
_symmetry.space_group_name_H-M   'P 1'
#
loop_
_entity.id
_entity.type
_entity.pdbx_description
1 polymer ?
#
loop_
_entity_poly.entity_id
_entity_poly.type
_entity_poly.pdbx_seq_one_letter_code
_entity_poly.pdbx_strand_id
1 'polypeptide(L)'
;MNTQTLKQTLAPAQVFEALARGLNIDYAEVETNDWEPLTPQARLGFADFFGGFIKFRFSQGLDNGIQRDLKNISANAFSEFLNLDGDGNERYRVGKDRPSFYTLKPAGRSGTNLDGFNIYKEFNGSLTLVDKATAPKWLIEALLVARKAKRNSEYNQALESAGHFQSPEYKKWSKSHRAV
;
A
#
# COMPACT_ATOMS: atom_id res chain seq x y z
N MET A 1 -7.79 -20.84 17.49
CA MET A 1 -8.09 -19.67 16.63
C MET A 1 -7.41 -19.92 15.29
N ASN A 2 -8.17 -20.08 14.20
CA ASN A 2 -7.59 -20.25 12.86
C ASN A 2 -7.11 -18.89 12.36
N THR A 3 -5.80 -18.69 12.28
CA THR A 3 -5.18 -17.55 11.60
C THR A 3 -5.43 -17.72 10.11
N GLN A 4 -6.40 -16.98 9.56
CA GLN A 4 -6.57 -16.89 8.12
C GLN A 4 -5.41 -16.05 7.55
N THR A 5 -4.47 -16.74 6.92
CA THR A 5 -3.34 -16.16 6.19
C THR A 5 -3.71 -16.11 4.71
N LEU A 6 -3.86 -14.92 4.14
CA LEU A 6 -4.17 -14.75 2.72
C LEU A 6 -2.88 -14.46 1.94
N LYS A 7 -2.75 -14.93 0.71
CA LYS A 7 -1.61 -14.58 -0.16
C LYS A 7 -1.78 -13.14 -0.68
N GLN A 8 -0.70 -12.36 -0.69
CA GLN A 8 -0.70 -10.98 -1.18
C GLN A 8 -0.44 -10.93 -2.69
N THR A 9 -1.30 -10.23 -3.43
CA THR A 9 -1.07 -9.86 -4.83
C THR A 9 -0.29 -8.55 -4.91
N LEU A 10 0.71 -8.47 -5.79
CA LEU A 10 1.58 -7.30 -5.97
C LEU A 10 1.19 -6.48 -7.19
N ALA A 11 1.22 -5.16 -7.03
CA ALA A 11 1.09 -4.21 -8.14
C ALA A 11 2.41 -4.08 -8.92
N PRO A 12 2.40 -3.64 -10.19
CA PRO A 12 3.61 -3.60 -11.04
C PRO A 12 4.77 -2.81 -10.43
N ALA A 13 4.50 -1.65 -9.84
CA ALA A 13 5.52 -0.86 -9.15
C ALA A 13 6.20 -1.66 -8.01
N GLN A 14 5.43 -2.45 -7.27
CA GLN A 14 5.93 -3.28 -6.17
C GLN A 14 6.78 -4.44 -6.70
N VAL A 15 6.44 -4.98 -7.88
CA VAL A 15 7.24 -5.99 -8.57
C VAL A 15 8.60 -5.42 -8.93
N PHE A 16 8.65 -4.24 -9.57
CA PHE A 16 9.93 -3.61 -9.92
C PHE A 16 10.76 -3.25 -8.69
N GLU A 17 10.15 -2.68 -7.65
CA GLU A 17 10.84 -2.41 -6.38
C GLU A 17 11.41 -3.68 -5.75
N ALA A 18 10.66 -4.78 -5.80
CA ALA A 18 11.07 -6.06 -5.25
C ALA A 18 12.23 -6.68 -6.04
N LEU A 19 12.12 -6.70 -7.37
CA LEU A 19 13.19 -7.19 -8.25
C LEU A 19 14.47 -6.37 -8.09
N ALA A 20 14.37 -5.03 -8.01
CA ALA A 20 15.51 -4.15 -7.75
C ALA A 20 16.17 -4.41 -6.38
N ARG A 21 15.44 -5.01 -5.44
CA ARG A 21 15.94 -5.41 -4.12
C ARG A 21 16.42 -6.86 -4.06
N GLY A 22 16.43 -7.57 -5.19
CA GLY A 22 16.85 -8.98 -5.26
C GLY A 22 15.81 -9.97 -4.71
N LEU A 23 14.56 -9.54 -4.53
CA LEU A 23 13.49 -10.40 -4.04
C LEU A 23 12.90 -11.22 -5.18
N ASN A 24 12.62 -12.49 -4.90
CA ASN A 24 12.00 -13.39 -5.86
C ASN A 24 10.49 -13.15 -5.94
N ILE A 25 9.98 -13.11 -7.17
CA ILE A 25 8.58 -12.86 -7.52
C ILE A 25 8.05 -14.05 -8.29
N ASP A 26 6.81 -14.47 -8.00
CA ASP A 26 6.05 -15.37 -8.86
C ASP A 26 4.99 -14.58 -9.63
N TYR A 27 4.62 -15.05 -10.81
CA TYR A 27 3.51 -14.55 -11.59
C TYR A 27 2.55 -15.70 -11.97
N ALA A 28 1.30 -15.36 -12.27
CA ALA A 28 0.29 -16.26 -12.80
C ALA A 28 -0.70 -15.45 -13.63
N GLU A 29 -1.43 -16.10 -14.53
CA GLU A 29 -2.61 -15.47 -15.15
C GLU A 29 -3.65 -15.13 -14.07
N VAL A 30 -4.42 -14.07 -14.30
CA VAL A 30 -5.55 -13.75 -13.42
C VAL A 30 -6.54 -14.92 -13.46
N GLU A 31 -7.20 -15.19 -12.33
CA GLU A 31 -8.09 -16.35 -12.13
C GLU A 31 -7.43 -17.75 -12.09
N THR A 32 -6.15 -17.91 -12.45
CA THR A 32 -5.45 -19.20 -12.33
C THR A 32 -4.66 -19.33 -11.02
N ASN A 33 -4.30 -20.55 -10.62
CA ASN A 33 -3.42 -20.80 -9.47
C ASN A 33 -2.05 -21.39 -9.89
N ASP A 34 -1.72 -21.24 -11.17
CA ASP A 34 -0.51 -21.79 -11.79
C ASP A 34 0.61 -20.76 -11.69
N TRP A 35 1.24 -20.72 -10.51
CA TRP A 35 2.28 -19.75 -10.19
C TRP A 35 3.64 -20.19 -10.70
N GLU A 36 4.28 -19.33 -11.49
CA GLU A 36 5.60 -19.53 -12.05
C GLU A 36 6.59 -18.47 -11.53
N PRO A 37 7.87 -18.81 -11.34
CA PRO A 37 8.87 -17.83 -10.94
C PRO A 37 9.15 -16.83 -12.05
N LEU A 38 9.15 -15.54 -11.72
CA LEU A 38 9.51 -14.45 -12.60
C LEU A 38 11.03 -14.41 -12.76
N THR A 39 11.52 -15.08 -13.80
CA THR A 39 12.93 -15.18 -14.16
C THR A 39 13.24 -14.34 -15.41
N PRO A 40 14.52 -14.03 -15.70
CA PRO A 40 14.89 -13.39 -16.97
C PRO A 40 14.46 -14.16 -18.23
N GLN A 41 14.13 -15.45 -18.10
CA GLN A 41 13.64 -16.31 -19.17
C GLN A 41 12.12 -16.27 -19.34
N ALA A 42 11.39 -15.63 -18.42
CA ALA A 42 9.95 -15.44 -18.54
C ALA A 42 9.64 -14.62 -19.80
N ARG A 43 8.69 -15.07 -20.61
CA ARG A 43 8.29 -14.40 -21.87
C ARG A 43 7.29 -13.26 -21.60
N LEU A 44 7.57 -12.46 -20.57
CA LEU A 44 6.77 -11.28 -20.24
C LEU A 44 7.44 -10.03 -20.75
N GLY A 45 6.75 -9.29 -21.61
CA GLY A 45 7.11 -7.94 -21.99
C GLY A 45 6.72 -6.92 -20.93
N PHE A 46 7.28 -5.72 -21.01
CA PHE A 46 6.96 -4.63 -20.08
C PHE A 46 5.46 -4.30 -20.04
N ALA A 47 4.77 -4.39 -21.18
CA ALA A 47 3.33 -4.14 -21.27
C ALA A 47 2.51 -5.15 -20.45
N ASP A 48 2.96 -6.40 -20.31
CA ASP A 48 2.22 -7.46 -19.63
C ASP A 48 2.09 -7.19 -18.12
N PHE A 49 3.05 -6.47 -17.54
CA PHE A 49 2.98 -6.03 -16.14
C PHE A 49 1.79 -5.08 -15.91
N PHE A 50 1.42 -4.29 -16.91
CA PHE A 50 0.33 -3.32 -16.81
C PHE A 50 -0.94 -3.77 -17.53
N GLY A 51 -0.92 -4.92 -18.20
CA GLY A 51 -2.01 -5.42 -19.03
C GLY A 51 -3.21 -5.93 -18.24
N GLY A 52 -3.05 -6.24 -16.95
CA GLY A 52 -4.14 -6.70 -16.08
C GLY A 52 -4.53 -8.18 -16.27
N PHE A 53 -3.88 -8.91 -17.17
CA PHE A 53 -4.07 -10.35 -17.38
C PHE A 53 -3.15 -11.21 -16.51
N ILE A 54 -2.17 -10.60 -15.85
CA ILE A 54 -1.18 -11.26 -14.99
C ILE A 54 -1.25 -10.68 -13.59
N LYS A 55 -1.18 -11.56 -12.59
CA LYS A 55 -1.03 -11.21 -11.19
C LYS A 55 0.32 -11.68 -10.67
N PHE A 56 0.87 -10.92 -9.72
CA PHE A 56 2.19 -11.17 -9.16
C PHE A 56 2.08 -11.42 -7.66
N ARG A 57 3.03 -12.17 -7.10
CA ARG A 57 3.21 -12.32 -5.65
C ARG A 57 4.69 -12.50 -5.33
N PHE A 58 5.05 -12.45 -4.06
CA PHE A 58 6.38 -12.88 -3.66
C PHE A 58 6.52 -14.40 -3.73
N SER A 59 7.66 -14.89 -4.20
CA SER A 59 7.98 -16.31 -4.17
C SER A 59 8.03 -16.83 -2.74
N GLN A 60 7.50 -18.04 -2.54
CA GLN A 60 7.47 -18.67 -1.22
C GLN A 60 8.86 -19.24 -0.87
N GLY A 61 9.47 -18.75 0.22
CA GLY A 61 10.78 -19.20 0.68
C GLY A 61 11.40 -18.30 1.75
N LEU A 62 12.32 -18.85 2.55
CA LEU A 62 12.99 -18.16 3.68
C LEU A 62 13.90 -17.00 3.22
N ASP A 63 14.45 -17.08 2.01
CA ASP A 63 15.43 -16.11 1.48
C ASP A 63 14.85 -14.70 1.30
N ASN A 64 13.53 -14.61 1.08
CA ASN A 64 12.82 -13.35 0.93
C ASN A 64 12.63 -12.59 2.25
N GLY A 65 12.67 -13.27 3.41
CA GLY A 65 12.44 -12.66 4.72
C GLY A 65 13.63 -11.85 5.23
N ILE A 66 14.85 -12.39 5.07
CA ILE A 66 16.07 -11.82 5.65
C ILE A 66 16.53 -10.56 4.89
N GLN A 67 16.34 -10.50 3.56
CA GLN A 67 16.72 -9.33 2.76
C GLN A 67 15.77 -8.13 2.91
N ARG A 68 14.53 -8.34 3.41
CA ARG A 68 13.52 -7.28 3.58
C ARG A 68 13.67 -6.47 4.86
N ASP A 69 14.15 -7.11 5.92
CA ASP A 69 14.32 -6.47 7.23
C ASP A 69 15.55 -5.52 7.27
N LEU A 70 16.50 -5.70 6.35
CA LEU A 70 17.80 -5.02 6.40
C LEU A 70 17.85 -3.61 5.77
N LYS A 71 16.76 -3.07 5.20
CA LYS A 71 16.82 -1.83 4.40
C LYS A 71 15.89 -0.66 4.78
N ASN A 72 15.25 -0.66 5.94
CA ASN A 72 14.30 0.42 6.28
C ASN A 72 14.74 1.23 7.52
N ILE A 73 15.46 2.33 7.30
CA ILE A 73 15.71 3.37 8.33
C ILE A 73 15.16 4.71 7.83
N SER A 74 14.18 5.28 8.52
CA SER A 74 13.96 6.74 8.55
C SER A 74 13.15 7.17 9.78
N ALA A 75 13.55 8.29 10.38
CA ALA A 75 13.09 8.79 11.66
C ALA A 75 11.90 9.77 11.57
N ASN A 76 11.10 9.77 12.65
CA ASN A 76 9.90 10.55 12.98
C ASN A 76 8.60 9.92 12.47
N ALA A 77 7.62 9.80 13.38
CA ALA A 77 6.47 8.90 13.31
C ALA A 77 5.89 8.77 11.89
N PHE A 78 6.24 7.66 11.23
CA PHE A 78 5.94 7.48 9.83
C PHE A 78 4.74 6.56 9.69
N SER A 79 3.59 7.18 9.49
CA SER A 79 2.37 6.53 9.04
C SER A 79 2.00 7.16 7.71
N GLU A 80 2.21 6.45 6.62
CA GLU A 80 1.92 6.97 5.28
C GLU A 80 1.10 5.98 4.47
N PHE A 81 0.32 6.53 3.55
CA PHE A 81 -0.21 5.75 2.44
C PHE A 81 0.92 5.51 1.43
N LEU A 82 1.07 4.27 0.98
CA LEU A 82 2.05 3.90 -0.02
C LEU A 82 1.45 3.91 -1.42
N ASN A 83 0.54 2.97 -1.64
CA ASN A 83 -0.10 2.69 -2.92
C ASN A 83 -1.28 1.74 -2.69
N LEU A 84 -1.91 1.34 -3.79
CA LEU A 84 -2.86 0.23 -3.77
C LEU A 84 -2.12 -1.10 -3.94
N ASP A 85 -2.61 -2.17 -3.31
CA ASP A 85 -2.17 -3.54 -3.60
C ASP A 85 -2.70 -4.01 -4.97
N GLY A 86 -2.34 -5.23 -5.37
CA GLY A 86 -2.79 -5.80 -6.66
C GLY A 86 -4.31 -5.99 -6.77
N ASP A 87 -5.02 -5.97 -5.63
CA ASP A 87 -6.47 -6.09 -5.55
C ASP A 87 -7.15 -4.69 -5.39
N GLY A 88 -6.39 -3.59 -5.47
CA GLY A 88 -6.90 -2.22 -5.32
C GLY A 88 -7.11 -1.74 -3.87
N ASN A 89 -6.59 -2.47 -2.87
CA ASN A 89 -6.73 -2.12 -1.45
C ASN A 89 -5.65 -1.15 -0.99
N GLU A 90 -5.98 -0.27 -0.05
CA GLU A 90 -5.06 0.74 0.43
C GLU A 90 -3.93 0.11 1.26
N ARG A 91 -2.66 0.33 0.87
CA ARG A 91 -1.48 -0.08 1.65
C ARG A 91 -0.88 1.09 2.41
N TYR A 92 -0.49 0.79 3.64
CA TYR A 92 0.09 1.74 4.58
C TYR A 92 1.39 1.20 5.15
N ARG A 93 2.38 2.08 5.29
CA ARG A 93 3.56 1.85 6.12
C ARG A 93 3.30 2.48 7.47
N VAL A 94 3.44 1.70 8.54
CA VAL A 94 3.24 2.19 9.91
C VAL A 94 4.40 1.76 10.81
N GLY A 95 5.03 2.74 11.45
CA GLY A 95 6.10 2.52 12.43
C GLY A 95 7.39 3.23 12.04
N LYS A 96 8.21 3.54 13.05
CA LYS A 96 9.43 4.34 12.91
C LYS A 96 10.67 3.46 12.72
N ASP A 97 11.05 2.71 13.75
CA ASP A 97 12.32 1.96 13.77
C ASP A 97 12.21 0.60 13.07
N ARG A 98 11.02 0.00 13.09
CA ARG A 98 10.69 -1.25 12.38
C ARG A 98 9.32 -1.10 11.73
N PRO A 99 9.23 -0.37 10.61
CA PRO A 99 7.97 -0.15 9.94
C PRO A 99 7.35 -1.50 9.54
N SER A 100 6.09 -1.69 9.91
CA SER A 100 5.27 -2.79 9.42
C SER A 100 4.34 -2.28 8.33
N PHE A 101 4.03 -3.16 7.39
CA PHE A 101 3.13 -2.85 6.29
C PHE A 101 1.73 -3.39 6.63
N TYR A 102 0.72 -2.59 6.31
CA TYR A 102 -0.68 -2.94 6.57
C TYR A 102 -1.52 -2.67 5.34
N THR A 103 -2.38 -3.61 4.99
CA THR A 103 -3.38 -3.48 3.92
C THR A 103 -4.76 -3.27 4.55
N LEU A 104 -5.47 -2.24 4.11
CA LEU A 104 -6.87 -2.01 4.47
C LEU A 104 -7.79 -2.53 3.36
N LYS A 105 -8.42 -3.69 3.60
CA LYS A 105 -9.41 -4.25 2.67
C LYS A 105 -10.82 -3.77 3.02
N PRO A 106 -11.61 -3.20 2.10
CA PRO A 106 -12.99 -2.81 2.37
C PRO A 106 -13.81 -4.02 2.83
N ALA A 107 -14.53 -3.88 3.95
CA ALA A 107 -15.43 -4.89 4.50
C ALA A 107 -16.91 -4.56 4.22
N GLY A 108 -17.19 -3.49 3.48
CA GLY A 108 -18.52 -2.95 3.21
C GLY A 108 -18.42 -1.53 2.65
N ARG A 109 -19.39 -0.66 2.98
CA ARG A 109 -19.30 0.77 2.62
C ARG A 109 -18.06 1.40 3.27
N SER A 110 -17.10 1.77 2.44
CA SER A 110 -15.85 2.40 2.82
C SER A 110 -16.12 3.84 3.28
N GLY A 111 -16.27 4.03 4.58
CA GLY A 111 -16.40 5.35 5.21
C GLY A 111 -15.05 6.05 5.46
N THR A 112 -15.10 7.22 6.11
CA THR A 112 -13.93 7.97 6.56
C THR A 112 -13.16 7.30 7.70
N ASN A 113 -13.83 6.44 8.47
CA ASN A 113 -13.26 5.67 9.58
C ASN A 113 -12.71 4.31 9.13
N LEU A 114 -11.97 3.65 10.02
CA LEU A 114 -11.48 2.28 9.82
C LEU A 114 -12.58 1.22 9.99
N ASP A 115 -13.77 1.58 10.46
CA ASP A 115 -14.87 0.63 10.72
C ASP A 115 -15.26 -0.17 9.47
N GLY A 116 -15.25 0.49 8.30
CA GLY A 116 -15.54 -0.14 7.00
C GLY A 116 -14.39 -0.96 6.40
N PHE A 117 -13.29 -1.18 7.12
CA PHE A 117 -12.10 -1.87 6.60
C PHE A 117 -11.67 -3.01 7.50
N ASN A 118 -11.33 -4.16 6.93
CA ASN A 118 -10.52 -5.16 7.61
C ASN A 118 -9.06 -4.75 7.52
N ILE A 119 -8.35 -4.81 8.65
CA ILE A 119 -6.94 -4.46 8.75
C ILE A 119 -6.14 -5.74 8.63
N TYR A 120 -5.22 -5.81 7.67
CA TYR A 120 -4.30 -6.93 7.53
C TYR A 120 -2.87 -6.46 7.73
N LYS A 121 -2.09 -7.19 8.52
CA LYS A 121 -0.65 -7.01 8.60
C LYS A 121 0.00 -7.81 7.49
N GLU A 122 0.87 -7.17 6.74
CA GLU A 122 1.67 -7.81 5.71
C GLU A 122 2.94 -8.40 6.32
N PHE A 123 3.18 -9.67 6.06
CA PHE A 123 4.39 -10.37 6.45
C PHE A 123 4.71 -11.48 5.45
N ASN A 124 5.92 -11.47 4.88
CA ASN A 124 6.41 -12.48 3.93
C ASN A 124 5.42 -12.80 2.78
N GLY A 125 4.85 -11.76 2.14
CA GLY A 125 3.90 -11.93 1.04
C GLY A 125 2.56 -12.53 1.45
N SER A 126 2.26 -12.52 2.74
CA SER A 126 1.00 -12.94 3.31
C SER A 126 0.34 -11.79 4.06
N LEU A 127 -0.99 -11.82 4.10
CA LEU A 127 -1.85 -10.92 4.83
C LEU A 127 -2.44 -11.67 6.03
N THR A 128 -2.11 -11.22 7.23
CA THR A 128 -2.65 -11.75 8.48
C THR A 128 -3.67 -10.76 9.03
N LEU A 129 -4.90 -11.22 9.28
CA LEU A 129 -5.94 -10.37 9.84
C LEU A 129 -5.53 -9.83 11.21
N VAL A 130 -5.65 -8.52 11.38
CA VAL A 130 -5.47 -7.81 12.66
C VAL A 130 -6.86 -7.56 13.22
N ASP A 131 -7.16 -8.20 14.34
CA ASP A 131 -8.39 -7.93 15.07
C ASP A 131 -8.33 -6.54 15.71
N LYS A 132 -9.29 -5.68 15.36
CA LYS A 132 -9.36 -4.29 15.83
C LYS A 132 -9.61 -4.19 17.33
N ALA A 133 -10.29 -5.17 17.92
CA ALA A 133 -10.59 -5.15 19.35
C ALA A 133 -9.33 -5.36 20.20
N THR A 134 -8.35 -6.08 19.65
CA THR A 134 -7.08 -6.41 20.31
C THR A 134 -5.89 -5.64 19.75
N ALA A 135 -6.08 -4.89 18.65
CA ALA A 135 -5.06 -4.05 18.05
C ALA A 135 -4.61 -2.95 19.03
N PRO A 136 -3.30 -2.66 19.10
CA PRO A 136 -2.81 -1.54 19.88
C PRO A 136 -3.42 -0.21 19.41
N LYS A 137 -3.85 0.63 20.37
CA LYS A 137 -4.48 1.93 20.07
C LYS A 137 -3.64 2.80 19.12
N TRP A 138 -2.32 2.80 19.31
CA TRP A 138 -1.39 3.57 18.48
C TRP A 138 -1.43 3.16 17.00
N LEU A 139 -1.68 1.88 16.70
CA LEU A 139 -1.76 1.39 15.31
C LEU A 139 -3.00 1.95 14.62
N ILE A 140 -4.13 1.92 15.32
CA ILE A 140 -5.41 2.46 14.84
C ILE A 140 -5.29 3.96 14.59
N GLU A 141 -4.72 4.71 15.55
CA GLU A 141 -4.48 6.15 15.42
C GLU A 141 -3.55 6.46 14.24
N ALA A 142 -2.46 5.73 14.09
CA ALA A 142 -1.51 5.92 12.98
C ALA A 142 -2.15 5.65 11.61
N LEU A 143 -2.93 4.58 11.47
CA LEU A 143 -3.65 4.28 10.22
C LEU A 143 -4.68 5.37 9.88
N LEU A 144 -5.40 5.91 10.88
CA LEU A 144 -6.32 7.02 10.69
C LEU A 144 -5.61 8.30 10.23
N VAL A 145 -4.46 8.61 10.82
CA VAL A 145 -3.62 9.76 10.42
C VAL A 145 -3.17 9.61 8.97
N ALA A 146 -2.59 8.46 8.61
CA ALA A 146 -2.12 8.20 7.25
C ALA A 146 -3.25 8.29 6.22
N ARG A 147 -4.42 7.71 6.55
CA ARG A 147 -5.60 7.74 5.67
C ARG A 147 -6.19 9.14 5.52
N LYS A 148 -6.18 9.95 6.59
CA LYS A 148 -6.56 11.37 6.51
C LYS A 148 -5.60 12.15 5.62
N ALA A 149 -4.29 11.91 5.74
CA ALA A 149 -3.28 12.54 4.89
C ALA A 149 -3.48 12.20 3.41
N LYS A 150 -3.73 10.92 3.08
CA LYS A 150 -4.10 10.46 1.73
C LYS A 150 -5.28 11.26 1.17
N ARG A 151 -6.41 11.29 1.89
CA ARG A 151 -7.62 12.00 1.44
C ARG A 151 -7.39 13.50 1.26
N ASN A 152 -6.63 14.12 2.16
CA ASN A 152 -6.28 15.53 2.03
C ASN A 152 -5.43 15.78 0.78
N SER A 153 -4.50 14.88 0.47
CA SER A 153 -3.71 14.93 -0.77
C SER A 153 -4.59 14.81 -2.01
N GLU A 154 -5.49 13.81 -2.04
CA GLU A 154 -6.45 13.62 -3.14
C GLU A 154 -7.36 14.83 -3.33
N TYR A 155 -7.87 15.39 -2.24
CA TYR A 155 -8.70 16.59 -2.25
C TYR A 155 -7.93 17.81 -2.79
N ASN A 156 -6.70 18.04 -2.32
CA ASN A 156 -5.88 19.14 -2.79
C ASN A 156 -5.51 18.99 -4.27
N GLN A 157 -5.22 17.78 -4.72
CA GLN A 157 -4.96 17.49 -6.13
C GLN A 157 -6.20 17.75 -7.00
N ALA A 158 -7.40 17.44 -6.51
CA ALA A 158 -8.65 17.75 -7.19
C ALA A 158 -8.89 19.27 -7.28
N LEU A 159 -8.63 20.02 -6.20
CA LEU A 159 -8.68 21.49 -6.22
C LEU A 159 -7.69 22.08 -7.22
N GLU A 160 -6.46 21.58 -7.24
CA GLU A 160 -5.43 21.99 -8.19
C GLU A 160 -5.87 21.73 -9.63
N SER A 161 -6.36 20.54 -9.91
CA SER A 161 -6.86 20.14 -11.23
C SER A 161 -8.07 20.98 -11.68
N ALA A 162 -8.91 21.42 -10.73
CA ALA A 162 -10.02 22.33 -10.99
C ALA A 162 -9.59 23.80 -11.15
N GLY A 163 -8.28 24.10 -11.07
CA GLY A 163 -7.76 25.46 -11.16
C GLY A 163 -8.08 26.34 -9.93
N HIS A 164 -8.56 25.75 -8.83
CA HIS A 164 -8.96 26.48 -7.62
C HIS A 164 -7.84 27.41 -7.12
N PHE A 165 -6.61 26.90 -7.05
CA PHE A 165 -5.45 27.67 -6.59
C PHE A 165 -5.00 28.78 -7.54
N GLN A 166 -5.49 28.78 -8.78
CA GLN A 166 -5.24 29.83 -9.77
C GLN A 166 -6.38 30.87 -9.84
N SER A 167 -7.52 30.59 -9.20
CA SER A 167 -8.71 31.44 -9.21
C SER A 167 -8.46 32.83 -8.59
N PRO A 168 -9.13 33.89 -9.09
CA PRO A 168 -9.09 35.22 -8.48
C PRO A 168 -9.48 35.23 -6.99
N GLU A 169 -10.45 34.41 -6.62
CA GLU A 169 -10.97 34.27 -5.26
C GLU A 169 -9.90 33.70 -4.33
N TYR A 170 -9.24 32.60 -4.73
CA TYR A 170 -8.15 32.03 -3.95
C TYR A 170 -6.96 32.97 -3.83
N LYS A 171 -6.60 33.69 -4.90
CA LYS A 171 -5.54 34.72 -4.86
C LYS A 171 -5.88 35.86 -3.89
N LYS A 172 -7.14 36.29 -3.83
CA LYS A 172 -7.61 37.32 -2.89
C LYS A 172 -7.61 36.81 -1.44
N TRP A 173 -8.07 35.57 -1.22
CA TRP A 173 -8.00 34.91 0.08
C TRP A 173 -6.55 34.75 0.56
N SER A 174 -5.66 34.22 -0.28
CA SER A 174 -4.24 34.00 0.03
C SER A 174 -3.53 35.31 0.41
N LYS A 175 -3.81 36.42 -0.29
CA LYS A 175 -3.27 37.74 0.05
C LYS A 175 -3.73 38.25 1.43
N SER A 176 -4.97 37.98 1.82
CA SER A 176 -5.52 38.41 3.12
C SER A 176 -5.13 37.50 4.29
N HIS A 177 -4.62 36.30 4.01
CA HIS A 177 -4.24 35.29 5.01
C HIS A 177 -2.74 34.96 5.00
N ARG A 178 -1.93 35.72 4.25
CA ARG A 178 -0.48 35.72 4.45
C ARG A 178 -0.22 36.33 5.83
N ALA A 179 0.25 35.49 6.77
CA ALA A 179 0.79 35.97 8.02
C ALA A 179 1.94 36.95 7.73
N VAL A 180 1.90 38.11 8.40
CA VAL A 180 3.01 39.08 8.45
C VAL A 180 4.12 38.50 9.33
#